data_AF-A0A0D0DIB5-F1
#
_entry.id   AF-A0A0D0DIB5-F1
#
_cell.length_a   1.000
_cell.length_b   1.000
_cell.length_c   1.000
_cell.angle_alpha   90.00
_cell.angle_beta   90.00
_cell.angle_gamma   90.00
#
_symmetry.space_group_name_H-M   'P 1'
#
loop_
_entity.id
_entity.type
_entity.pdbx_description
1 polymer ?
#
loop_
_entity_poly.entity_id
_entity_poly.type
_entity_poly.pdbx_seq_one_letter_code
_entity_poly.pdbx_strand_id
1 'polypeptide(L)' 'IQSLGHMLTAAYTYDNFDVDLKSTVHMVEKSSDSLKHLTFGLLFPLLHGIKQQDMWHSQLLWEK' A
#
# COMPACT_ATOMS: atom_id res chain seq x y z
N ILE A 1 -13.12 -3.75 -8.22
CA ILE A 1 -12.29 -2.57 -7.90
C ILE A 1 -12.90 -1.29 -8.48
N GLN A 2 -13.22 -1.23 -9.79
CA GLN A 2 -13.79 -0.03 -10.40
C GLN A 2 -15.11 0.44 -9.75
N SER A 3 -16.02 -0.48 -9.44
CA SER A 3 -17.28 -0.16 -8.72
C SER A 3 -17.05 0.46 -7.34
N LEU A 4 -16.06 -0.03 -6.58
CA LEU A 4 -15.65 0.53 -5.29
C LEU A 4 -15.08 1.95 -5.44
N GLY A 5 -14.23 2.17 -6.44
CA GLY A 5 -13.67 3.49 -6.73
C GLY A 5 -14.73 4.52 -7.11
N HIS A 6 -15.76 4.12 -7.86
CA HIS A 6 -16.86 5.01 -8.28
C HIS A 6 -17.77 5.43 -7.12
N MET A 7 -17.87 4.62 -6.05
CA MET A 7 -18.68 4.95 -4.88
C MET A 7 -17.96 5.89 -3.91
N LEU A 8 -16.64 6.08 -4.06
CA LEU A 8 -15.79 6.81 -3.09
C LEU A 8 -15.86 6.25 -1.66
N THR A 9 -16.28 4.99 -1.48
CA THR A 9 -16.40 4.31 -0.19
C THR A 9 -15.35 3.21 -0.02
N ALA A 10 -14.11 3.50 -0.41
CA ALA A 10 -13.00 2.58 -0.28
C ALA A 10 -11.80 3.30 0.36
N ALA A 11 -11.20 2.68 1.36
CA ALA A 11 -9.95 3.16 1.94
C ALA A 11 -8.78 2.52 1.19
N TYR A 12 -7.80 3.38 0.86
CA TYR A 12 -6.54 2.99 0.25
C TYR A 12 -5.44 3.29 1.26
N THR A 13 -4.66 2.28 1.64
CA THR A 13 -3.45 2.49 2.44
C THR A 13 -2.27 2.00 1.63
N TYR A 14 -1.27 2.86 1.46
CA TYR A 14 -0.01 2.51 0.82
C TYR A 14 1.07 2.43 1.88
N ASP A 15 1.96 1.47 1.73
CA ASP A 15 3.15 1.36 2.56
C ASP A 15 4.34 0.95 1.68
N ASN A 16 5.49 1.56 1.97
CA ASN A 16 6.74 1.36 1.24
C ASN A 16 7.67 0.57 2.14
N PHE A 17 8.19 -0.54 1.64
CA PHE A 17 9.08 -1.40 2.40
C PHE A 17 10.20 -1.93 1.50
N ASP A 18 11.38 -2.02 2.10
CA ASP A 18 12.53 -2.61 1.44
C ASP A 18 12.59 -4.10 1.77
N VAL A 19 12.75 -4.94 0.74
CA VAL A 19 12.89 -6.39 0.88
C VAL A 19 14.20 -6.84 0.28
N ASP A 20 14.96 -7.62 1.05
CA ASP A 20 16.13 -8.32 0.54
C ASP A 20 15.70 -9.65 -0.13
N LEU A 21 15.51 -9.62 -1.45
CA LEU A 21 15.15 -10.79 -2.25
C LEU A 21 16.41 -11.51 -2.73
N LYS A 22 16.91 -12.42 -1.88
CA LYS A 22 18.07 -13.26 -2.20
C LYS A 22 17.71 -14.29 -3.27
N SER A 23 18.29 -14.18 -4.46
CA SER A 23 18.15 -15.22 -5.48
C SER A 23 19.09 -16.39 -5.18
N THR A 24 18.57 -17.62 -5.19
CA THR A 24 19.36 -18.86 -4.98
C THR A 24 20.11 -19.28 -6.24
N VAL A 25 20.63 -18.34 -7.04
CA VAL A 25 21.42 -18.69 -8.22
C VAL A 25 22.81 -19.10 -7.74
N HIS A 26 23.07 -20.41 -7.72
CA HIS A 26 24.32 -21.03 -7.27
C HIS A 26 25.54 -20.77 -8.18
N MET A 27 25.54 -19.76 -9.04
CA MET A 27 26.64 -19.54 -9.98
C MET A 27 27.13 -18.09 -9.95
N VAL A 28 28.38 -17.96 -9.45
CA VAL A 28 29.27 -16.80 -9.49
C VAL A 28 28.86 -15.66 -8.56
N GLU A 29 29.79 -15.26 -7.69
CA GLU A 29 29.73 -14.00 -6.92
C GLU A 29 29.60 -12.82 -7.88
N LYS A 30 28.37 -12.48 -8.26
CA LYS A 30 28.02 -11.17 -8.78
C LYS A 30 27.35 -10.43 -7.64
N SER A 31 27.72 -9.17 -7.41
CA SER A 31 26.97 -8.27 -6.55
C SER A 31 25.57 -8.08 -7.14
N SER A 32 24.65 -8.99 -6.82
CA SER A 32 23.25 -8.86 -7.21
C SER A 32 22.62 -7.84 -6.30
N ASP A 33 22.05 -6.78 -6.86
CA ASP A 33 21.28 -5.79 -6.13
C ASP A 33 19.99 -6.47 -5.61
N SER A 34 20.08 -7.06 -4.41
CA SER A 34 19.04 -7.89 -3.80
C SER A 34 18.05 -7.08 -2.98
N LEU A 35 18.43 -5.85 -2.59
CA LEU A 35 17.53 -4.91 -1.95
C LEU A 35 16.54 -4.36 -2.98
N LYS A 36 15.25 -4.61 -2.75
CA LYS A 36 14.16 -4.14 -3.60
C LYS A 36 13.28 -3.19 -2.80
N HIS A 37 13.08 -2.00 -3.34
CA HIS A 37 12.08 -1.06 -2.85
C HIS A 37 10.71 -1.45 -3.41
N LEU A 38 9.77 -1.82 -2.55
CA LEU A 38 8.43 -2.23 -2.94
C LEU A 38 7.39 -1.34 -2.26
N THR A 39 6.33 -1.05 -3.00
CA THR A 39 5.11 -0.42 -2.45
C THR A 39 4.01 -1.45 -2.48
N PHE A 40 3.37 -1.71 -1.34
CA PHE A 40 2.11 -2.46 -1.34
C PHE A 40 0.95 -1.52 -1.02
N GLY A 41 -0.21 -1.85 -1.60
CA GLY A 41 -1.46 -1.16 -1.35
C GLY A 41 -2.48 -2.13 -0.77
N LEU A 42 -3.17 -1.71 0.29
CA LEU A 42 -4.35 -2.40 0.80
C LEU A 42 -5.59 -1.60 0.44
N LEU A 43 -6.58 -2.29 -0.12
CA LEU A 43 -7.89 -1.74 -0.46
C LEU A 43 -8.94 -2.49 0.34
N PHE A 44 -9.75 -1.75 1.10
CA PHE A 44 -10.89 -2.34 1.80
C PHE A 44 -12.16 -1.47 1.67
N PRO A 45 -13.34 -2.10 1.56
CA PRO A 45 -14.61 -1.38 1.56
C PRO A 45 -14.81 -0.66 2.90
N LEU A 46 -15.31 0.58 2.84
CA LEU A 46 -15.78 1.28 4.02
C LEU A 46 -17.18 0.77 4.39
N LEU A 47 -17.46 0.71 5.70
CA LEU A 47 -18.73 0.20 6.22
C LEU A 47 -19.93 1.04 5.76
N HIS A 48 -21.12 0.44 5.78
CA HIS A 48 -22.35 1.11 5.39
C HIS A 48 -22.58 2.38 6.24
N GLY A 49 -22.85 3.50 5.58
CA GLY A 49 -23.12 4.79 6.24
C GLY A 49 -21.92 5.73 6.37
N ILE A 50 -20.69 5.27 6.03
CA ILE A 50 -19.52 6.16 5.93
C ILE A 50 -19.76 7.18 4.80
N LYS A 51 -19.59 8.45 5.11
CA LYS A 51 -19.71 9.57 4.17
C LYS A 51 -18.34 10.15 3.87
N GLN A 52 -18.25 10.90 2.79
CA GLN A 52 -17.02 11.58 2.38
C GLN A 52 -16.46 12.50 3.48
N GLN A 53 -17.33 13.14 4.28
CA GLN A 53 -16.93 14.02 5.38
C GLN A 53 -16.20 13.28 6.50
N ASP A 54 -16.52 12.00 6.71
CA ASP A 54 -15.87 11.17 7.72
C ASP A 54 -14.40 10.90 7.33
N MET A 55 -14.10 10.92 6.03
CA MET A 55 -12.75 10.71 5.50
C MET A 55 -11.86 11.97 5.55
N TRP A 56 -12.42 13.16 5.81
CA TRP A 56 -11.65 14.41 5.88
C TRP A 56 -10.70 14.47 7.08
N HIS A 57 -11.00 13.74 8.16
CA HIS A 57 -10.18 13.70 9.38
C HIS A 57 -8.90 12.87 9.25
N SER A 58 -8.62 12.28 8.09
CA SER A 58 -7.33 11.61 7.86
C SER A 58 -6.17 12.58 8.06
N GLN A 59 -6.33 13.84 7.66
CA GLN A 59 -5.29 14.85 7.81
C GLN A 59 -4.94 15.13 9.28
N LEU A 60 -5.93 15.17 10.17
CA LEU A 60 -5.71 15.31 11.62
C LEU A 60 -4.94 14.11 12.22
N LEU A 61 -5.13 12.92 11.67
CA LEU A 61 -4.40 11.70 12.05
C LEU A 61 -2.96 11.69 11.54
N TRP A 62 -2.71 12.26 10.36
CA TRP A 62 -1.38 12.31 9.73
C TRP A 62 -0.52 13.51 10.20
N GLU A 63 -1.13 14.57 10.73
CA GLU A 63 -0.45 15.75 11.28
C GLU A 63 -0.04 15.60 12.76
N LYS A 64 -0.35 14.46 13.40
CA LYS A 64 0.13 14.08 14.73
C LYS A 64 1.26 13.06 14.65
#